data_AF-A0A0G0GXW0-F1
#
_entry.id   AF-A0A0G0GXW0-F1
#
_cell.length_a   1.000
_cell.length_b   1.000
_cell.length_c   1.000
_cell.angle_alpha   90.00
_cell.angle_beta   90.00
_cell.angle_gamma   90.00
#
_symmetry.space_group_name_H-M   'P 1'
#
loop_
_entity.id
_entity.type
_entity.pdbx_description
1 polymer ?
#
loop_
_entity_poly.entity_id
_entity_poly.type
_entity_poly.pdbx_seq_one_letter_code
_entity_poly.pdbx_strand_id
1 'polypeptide(L)'
;MKNNFLKILIVSLIFFGTLGVSKAEASFSCYVDTSPRTASDVVVLELTSESNSHAALPGLSGYTTAVYCGGVTGISNSCSGNSEIFAKLSGTTNAHIQERSGTETVYPNDVCISNSSSNAEIEVGYQDDDCSGFDTTIVSLTKSPSNAHAGKSDSYTRKICASMSIPQRSGGGGGGGGYLPPTVTTVTSVTNMIANPVSNIKGAISNVTESAVSAVKTAAKKLTANKFSNKESFSRGNESASASEDLASTIDLGELAFANNSSENNIDQNENVGVFAKIDPRTLSATALFGDNPLFNNIFTIGGVILSALVLVYAGRRIFG
;
A
#
# COMPACT_ATOMS: atom_id res chain seq x y z
N MET A 1 30.55 39.01 12.04
CA MET A 1 30.04 37.86 11.23
C MET A 1 30.59 36.49 11.65
N LYS A 2 31.88 36.33 12.04
CA LYS A 2 32.46 35.01 12.40
C LYS A 2 31.77 34.27 13.58
N ASN A 3 31.27 34.98 14.59
CA ASN A 3 30.72 34.33 15.80
C ASN A 3 29.32 33.71 15.61
N ASN A 4 28.58 34.10 14.57
CA ASN A 4 27.22 33.58 14.33
C ASN A 4 27.24 32.31 13.48
N PHE A 5 28.21 32.19 12.57
CA PHE A 5 28.38 31.00 11.72
C PHE A 5 28.73 29.75 12.54
N LEU A 6 29.63 29.89 13.51
CA LEU A 6 30.03 28.79 14.39
C LEU A 6 28.85 28.26 15.22
N LYS A 7 27.97 29.14 15.70
CA LYS A 7 26.78 28.76 16.48
C LYS A 7 25.76 28.00 15.62
N ILE A 8 25.54 28.43 14.38
CA ILE A 8 24.64 27.75 13.44
C ILE A 8 25.17 26.36 13.09
N LEU A 9 26.49 26.24 12.88
CA LEU A 9 27.12 24.96 12.58
C LEU A 9 27.02 23.98 13.77
N ILE A 10 27.23 24.45 15.01
CA ILE A 10 27.08 23.63 16.21
C ILE A 10 25.63 23.18 16.40
N VAL A 11 24.65 24.07 16.22
CA VAL A 11 23.21 23.74 16.35
C VAL A 11 22.78 22.74 15.28
N SER A 12 23.25 22.91 14.03
CA SER A 12 22.96 21.97 12.94
C SER A 12 23.56 20.59 13.19
N LEU A 13 24.79 20.52 13.72
CA LEU A 13 25.47 19.26 14.02
C LEU A 13 24.82 18.51 15.19
N ILE A 14 24.28 19.23 16.18
CA ILE A 14 23.47 18.64 17.25
C ILE A 14 22.13 18.13 16.70
N PHE A 15 21.48 18.90 15.82
CA PHE A 15 20.18 18.52 15.26
C PHE A 15 20.28 17.30 14.34
N PHE A 16 21.27 17.24 13.45
CA PHE A 16 21.48 16.09 12.57
C PHE A 16 22.17 14.91 13.27
N GLY A 17 23.03 15.16 14.27
CA GLY A 17 23.74 14.12 15.01
C GLY A 17 22.87 13.39 16.04
N THR A 18 21.82 14.02 16.58
CA THR A 18 20.94 13.39 17.59
C THR A 18 19.63 12.83 17.01
N LEU A 19 19.18 13.31 15.85
CA LEU A 19 17.91 12.88 15.24
C LEU A 19 18.07 11.96 14.02
N GLY A 20 19.29 11.71 13.55
CA GLY A 20 19.50 11.23 12.16
C GLY A 20 19.91 9.77 11.96
N VAL A 21 20.28 9.02 12.99
CA VAL A 21 20.60 7.59 12.84
C VAL A 21 19.39 6.76 13.24
N SER A 22 18.39 6.73 12.37
CA SER A 22 17.45 5.61 12.32
C SER A 22 18.31 4.36 12.17
N LYS A 23 18.45 3.57 13.23
CA LYS A 23 19.01 2.23 13.08
C LYS A 23 18.14 1.54 12.03
N ALA A 24 18.74 1.17 10.91
CA ALA A 24 18.10 0.26 9.97
C ALA A 24 18.00 -1.07 10.70
N GLU A 25 16.91 -1.24 11.46
CA GLU A 25 16.50 -2.55 11.93
C GLU A 25 16.30 -3.38 10.67
N ALA A 26 17.08 -4.44 10.53
CA ALA A 26 16.94 -5.36 9.43
C ALA A 26 15.58 -6.05 9.62
N SER A 27 14.61 -5.60 8.82
CA SER A 27 13.24 -6.09 8.87
C SER A 27 13.16 -7.38 8.07
N PHE A 28 12.43 -8.35 8.60
CA PHE A 28 12.13 -9.61 7.92
C PHE A 28 11.46 -9.32 6.58
N SER A 29 11.98 -9.90 5.50
CA SER A 29 11.44 -9.67 4.16
C SER A 29 11.53 -10.90 3.29
N CYS A 30 10.52 -11.11 2.46
CA CYS A 30 10.48 -12.15 1.45
C CYS A 30 10.22 -11.55 0.07
N TYR A 31 10.68 -12.24 -0.97
CA TYR A 31 10.47 -11.85 -2.35
C TYR A 31 10.63 -13.06 -3.29
N VAL A 32 10.01 -12.98 -4.46
CA VAL A 32 10.13 -13.98 -5.52
C VAL A 32 11.11 -13.49 -6.58
N ASP A 33 12.15 -14.27 -6.85
CA ASP A 33 13.18 -13.94 -7.84
C ASP A 33 13.87 -15.20 -8.38
N THR A 34 14.79 -15.05 -9.31
CA THR A 34 15.62 -16.11 -9.89
C THR A 34 16.96 -16.29 -9.17
N SER A 35 17.30 -15.37 -8.27
CA SER A 35 18.55 -15.43 -7.49
C SER A 35 18.40 -14.71 -6.15
N PRO A 36 19.16 -15.12 -5.11
CA PRO A 36 19.16 -14.42 -3.84
C PRO A 36 19.84 -13.06 -3.97
N ARG A 37 19.28 -12.04 -3.32
CA ARG A 37 19.83 -10.68 -3.21
C ARG A 37 21.02 -10.63 -2.25
N THR A 38 21.01 -11.48 -1.23
CA THR A 38 22.09 -11.60 -0.25
C THR A 38 22.47 -13.06 -0.01
N ALA A 39 23.71 -13.31 0.41
CA ALA A 39 24.17 -14.65 0.76
C ALA A 39 23.46 -15.24 1.99
N SER A 40 22.73 -14.42 2.76
CA SER A 40 21.94 -14.84 3.92
C SER A 40 20.47 -15.13 3.58
N ASP A 41 20.03 -14.87 2.34
CA ASP A 41 18.67 -15.16 1.95
C ASP A 41 18.48 -16.67 1.81
N VAL A 42 17.37 -17.17 2.34
CA VAL A 42 17.04 -18.59 2.35
C VAL A 42 15.88 -18.85 1.39
N VAL A 43 16.03 -19.89 0.57
CA VAL A 43 14.92 -20.41 -0.24
C VAL A 43 13.92 -21.10 0.67
N VAL A 44 12.71 -20.56 0.75
CA VAL A 44 11.61 -21.16 1.52
C VAL A 44 10.60 -21.89 0.64
N LEU A 45 10.56 -21.61 -0.67
CA LEU A 45 9.70 -22.28 -1.64
C LEU A 45 10.29 -22.17 -3.05
N GLU A 46 10.23 -23.23 -3.85
CA GLU A 46 10.65 -23.21 -5.27
C GLU A 46 9.44 -22.99 -6.18
N LEU A 47 9.61 -22.24 -7.26
CA LEU A 47 8.57 -21.89 -8.24
C LEU A 47 9.04 -22.10 -9.69
N THR A 48 8.13 -22.53 -10.55
CA THR A 48 8.41 -22.73 -11.99
C THR A 48 8.57 -21.43 -12.77
N SER A 49 8.02 -20.33 -12.25
CA SER A 49 8.04 -18.99 -12.85
C SER A 49 7.76 -17.95 -11.76
N GLU A 50 7.66 -16.67 -12.13
CA GLU A 50 7.34 -15.58 -11.19
C GLU A 50 5.83 -15.40 -10.98
N SER A 51 4.99 -16.04 -11.80
CA SER A 51 3.53 -16.03 -11.71
C SER A 51 2.94 -17.30 -12.31
N ASN A 52 1.74 -17.65 -11.88
CA ASN A 52 0.97 -18.85 -12.28
C ASN A 52 1.78 -20.14 -12.13
N SER A 53 2.57 -20.23 -11.07
CA SER A 53 3.60 -21.24 -10.92
C SER A 53 3.10 -22.42 -10.10
N HIS A 54 3.44 -23.61 -10.58
CA HIS A 54 3.56 -24.77 -9.70
C HIS A 54 4.74 -24.56 -8.76
N ALA A 55 4.58 -25.08 -7.55
CA ALA A 55 5.55 -24.97 -6.47
C ALA A 55 6.25 -26.30 -6.18
N ALA A 56 7.38 -26.22 -5.48
CA ALA A 56 8.13 -27.36 -5.00
C ALA A 56 8.80 -27.06 -3.66
N LEU A 57 9.17 -28.12 -2.94
CA LEU A 57 9.98 -27.99 -1.73
C LEU A 57 11.38 -27.41 -2.07
N PRO A 58 11.99 -26.64 -1.16
CA PRO A 58 13.34 -26.12 -1.33
C PRO A 58 14.39 -27.17 -1.69
N GLY A 59 15.32 -26.81 -2.59
CA GLY A 59 16.46 -27.65 -2.96
C GLY A 59 16.17 -28.68 -4.06
N LEU A 60 15.00 -28.62 -4.68
CA LEU A 60 14.65 -29.47 -5.81
C LEU A 60 15.09 -28.83 -7.14
N SER A 61 15.67 -29.64 -8.02
CA SER A 61 16.14 -29.19 -9.33
C SER A 61 14.99 -28.93 -10.31
N GLY A 62 15.20 -28.03 -11.27
CA GLY A 62 14.24 -27.74 -12.35
C GLY A 62 13.34 -26.52 -12.11
N TYR A 63 13.58 -25.79 -11.01
CA TYR A 63 12.90 -24.55 -10.66
C TYR A 63 13.91 -23.41 -10.80
N THR A 64 13.61 -22.44 -11.65
CA THR A 64 14.51 -21.29 -11.92
C THR A 64 14.13 -20.07 -11.09
N THR A 65 13.02 -20.15 -10.36
CA THR A 65 12.47 -19.07 -9.55
C THR A 65 12.22 -19.62 -8.15
N ALA A 66 12.44 -18.81 -7.13
CA ALA A 66 12.22 -19.20 -5.75
C ALA A 66 11.66 -18.02 -4.95
N VAL A 67 10.99 -18.36 -3.84
CA VAL A 67 10.70 -17.43 -2.76
C VAL A 67 11.91 -17.41 -1.83
N TYR A 68 12.58 -16.26 -1.77
CA TYR A 68 13.69 -16.00 -0.87
C TYR A 68 13.19 -15.19 0.32
N CYS A 69 13.61 -15.56 1.53
CA CYS A 69 13.34 -14.78 2.74
C CYS A 69 14.65 -14.48 3.48
N GLY A 70 14.75 -13.28 4.04
CA GLY A 70 15.96 -12.79 4.70
C GLY A 70 15.68 -11.61 5.63
N GLY A 71 16.73 -10.84 5.96
CA GLY A 71 16.65 -9.68 6.85
C GLY A 71 16.75 -10.00 8.34
N VAL A 72 16.57 -11.26 8.74
CA VAL A 72 16.72 -11.70 10.14
C VAL A 72 17.72 -12.84 10.24
N THR A 73 18.62 -12.77 11.23
CA THR A 73 19.66 -13.78 11.42
C THR A 73 19.08 -15.12 11.82
N GLY A 74 19.63 -16.21 11.28
CA GLY A 74 19.26 -17.57 11.67
C GLY A 74 17.93 -18.06 11.08
N ILE A 75 17.38 -17.37 10.08
CA ILE A 75 16.25 -17.85 9.29
C ILE A 75 16.60 -19.16 8.57
N SER A 76 15.63 -20.07 8.45
CA SER A 76 15.75 -21.31 7.71
C SER A 76 14.39 -21.76 7.14
N ASN A 77 14.38 -22.85 6.36
CA ASN A 77 13.18 -23.49 5.83
C ASN A 77 12.85 -24.84 6.52
N SER A 78 13.45 -25.10 7.69
CA SER A 78 13.21 -26.32 8.45
C SER A 78 11.81 -26.33 9.08
N CYS A 79 11.12 -27.46 9.00
CA CYS A 79 9.86 -27.74 9.70
C CYS A 79 10.07 -28.33 11.11
N SER A 80 11.21 -28.06 11.73
CA SER A 80 11.55 -28.55 13.07
C SER A 80 12.07 -27.41 13.94
N GLY A 81 11.89 -27.52 15.26
CA GLY A 81 12.29 -26.48 16.21
C GLY A 81 11.28 -25.34 16.26
N ASN A 82 11.78 -24.10 16.24
CA ASN A 82 10.94 -22.90 16.21
C ASN A 82 10.56 -22.57 14.76
N SER A 83 9.42 -23.09 14.32
CA SER A 83 8.97 -23.07 12.93
C SER A 83 7.48 -22.85 12.81
N GLU A 84 7.06 -22.19 11.74
CA GLU A 84 5.66 -22.10 11.31
C GLU A 84 5.48 -22.66 9.90
N ILE A 85 4.42 -23.43 9.71
CA ILE A 85 4.00 -23.91 8.39
C ILE A 85 3.24 -22.77 7.72
N PHE A 86 3.74 -22.24 6.62
CA PHE A 86 3.04 -21.17 5.88
C PHE A 86 2.28 -21.67 4.65
N ALA A 87 2.58 -22.88 4.18
CA ALA A 87 1.91 -23.49 3.05
C ALA A 87 2.01 -25.01 3.13
N LYS A 88 1.10 -25.70 2.44
CA LYS A 88 1.16 -27.13 2.19
C LYS A 88 1.11 -27.41 0.70
N LEU A 89 1.86 -28.42 0.24
CA LEU A 89 1.97 -28.79 -1.17
C LEU A 89 1.38 -30.17 -1.45
N SER A 90 0.62 -30.26 -2.53
CA SER A 90 0.01 -31.52 -2.99
C SER A 90 1.03 -32.61 -3.38
N GLY A 91 2.27 -32.21 -3.67
CA GLY A 91 3.42 -33.07 -3.95
C GLY A 91 4.72 -32.37 -3.57
N THR A 92 5.85 -33.07 -3.70
CA THR A 92 7.18 -32.45 -3.46
C THR A 92 7.62 -31.57 -4.64
N THR A 93 7.16 -31.89 -5.85
CA THR A 93 7.38 -31.14 -7.11
C THR A 93 6.07 -30.90 -7.84
N ASN A 94 6.04 -29.90 -8.72
CA ASN A 94 4.92 -29.57 -9.61
C ASN A 94 3.59 -29.43 -8.86
N ALA A 95 3.66 -28.94 -7.63
CA ALA A 95 2.57 -29.01 -6.69
C ALA A 95 1.73 -27.74 -6.71
N HIS A 96 0.45 -27.92 -6.44
CA HIS A 96 -0.43 -26.82 -6.04
C HIS A 96 -0.30 -26.55 -4.54
N ILE A 97 -0.56 -25.31 -4.17
CA ILE A 97 -0.48 -24.80 -2.80
C ILE A 97 -1.84 -24.86 -2.11
N GLN A 98 -1.82 -25.19 -0.82
CA GLN A 98 -2.92 -25.07 0.11
C GLN A 98 -2.48 -24.23 1.32
N GLU A 99 -3.35 -23.35 1.79
CA GLU A 99 -3.19 -22.60 3.04
C GLU A 99 -3.22 -23.57 4.24
N ARG A 100 -2.41 -23.30 5.27
CA ARG A 100 -2.39 -24.11 6.49
C ARG A 100 -3.77 -24.24 7.14
N SER A 101 -4.59 -23.18 7.09
CA SER A 101 -5.87 -23.08 7.80
C SER A 101 -7.06 -23.77 7.12
N GLY A 102 -6.85 -24.53 6.04
CA GLY A 102 -7.93 -25.25 5.37
C GLY A 102 -8.50 -26.41 6.19
N THR A 103 -9.83 -26.51 6.28
CA THR A 103 -10.56 -27.67 6.84
C THR A 103 -10.66 -28.85 5.85
N GLU A 104 -10.22 -28.66 4.60
CA GLU A 104 -10.20 -29.69 3.57
C GLU A 104 -8.98 -30.63 3.71
N THR A 105 -9.01 -31.76 2.99
CA THR A 105 -7.94 -32.75 2.93
C THR A 105 -6.57 -32.07 2.87
N VAL A 106 -5.80 -32.32 3.92
CA VAL A 106 -4.53 -31.64 4.19
C VAL A 106 -3.48 -32.18 3.23
N TYR A 107 -2.97 -31.32 2.35
CA TYR A 107 -1.83 -31.64 1.50
C TYR A 107 -0.65 -32.13 2.37
N PRO A 108 0.04 -33.22 1.98
CA PRO A 108 0.90 -33.95 2.91
C PRO A 108 2.28 -33.33 3.11
N ASN A 109 2.68 -32.37 2.26
CA ASN A 109 4.03 -31.79 2.30
C ASN A 109 3.97 -30.40 2.90
N ASP A 110 4.55 -30.24 4.09
CA ASP A 110 4.62 -28.95 4.77
C ASP A 110 5.74 -28.07 4.20
N VAL A 111 5.46 -26.78 4.06
CA VAL A 111 6.45 -25.75 3.75
C VAL A 111 6.53 -24.81 4.94
N CYS A 112 7.73 -24.70 5.49
CA CYS A 112 7.94 -24.00 6.74
C CYS A 112 8.92 -22.85 6.60
N ILE A 113 8.75 -21.89 7.48
CA ILE A 113 9.75 -20.89 7.80
C ILE A 113 10.12 -21.07 9.28
N SER A 114 11.41 -20.99 9.58
CA SER A 114 11.90 -21.20 10.94
C SER A 114 13.03 -20.26 11.28
N ASN A 115 13.33 -20.18 12.58
CA ASN A 115 14.49 -19.47 13.08
C ASN A 115 15.26 -20.33 14.09
N SER A 116 16.59 -20.31 13.99
CA SER A 116 17.49 -20.99 14.93
C SER A 116 17.37 -20.49 16.38
N SER A 117 16.91 -19.26 16.60
CA SER A 117 16.62 -18.70 17.92
C SER A 117 15.29 -19.24 18.45
N SER A 118 15.32 -19.89 19.61
CA SER A 118 14.12 -20.36 20.32
C SER A 118 13.22 -19.24 20.84
N ASN A 119 13.71 -17.99 20.87
CA ASN A 119 12.92 -16.84 21.32
C ASN A 119 12.34 -16.05 20.14
N ALA A 120 12.64 -16.43 18.89
CA ALA A 120 12.06 -15.72 17.76
C ALA A 120 10.54 -15.93 17.73
N GLU A 121 9.81 -14.87 17.45
CA GLU A 121 8.37 -14.91 17.23
C GLU A 121 8.15 -14.95 15.72
N ILE A 122 7.44 -15.98 15.25
CA ILE A 122 7.11 -16.18 13.84
C ILE A 122 5.59 -16.16 13.73
N GLU A 123 5.07 -15.26 12.91
CA GLU A 123 3.64 -15.17 12.65
C GLU A 123 3.38 -15.34 11.16
N VAL A 124 2.39 -16.16 10.82
CA VAL A 124 1.92 -16.33 9.45
C VAL A 124 0.43 -16.05 9.40
N GLY A 125 0.02 -15.24 8.43
CA GLY A 125 -1.37 -14.94 8.14
C GLY A 125 -1.69 -15.05 6.66
N TYR A 126 -2.98 -15.04 6.37
CA TYR A 126 -3.50 -15.04 5.01
C TYR A 126 -4.45 -13.87 4.86
N GLN A 127 -4.18 -12.99 3.91
CA GLN A 127 -4.92 -11.74 3.71
C GLN A 127 -5.30 -11.59 2.24
N ASP A 128 -6.30 -10.76 2.00
CA ASP A 128 -6.67 -10.32 0.66
C ASP A 128 -6.07 -8.94 0.41
N ASP A 129 -5.66 -8.71 -0.85
CA ASP A 129 -5.08 -7.47 -1.41
C ASP A 129 -3.66 -7.10 -0.94
N ASP A 130 -3.39 -7.10 0.37
CA ASP A 130 -2.09 -6.77 0.93
C ASP A 130 -1.74 -7.58 2.19
N CYS A 131 -0.64 -7.23 2.84
CA CYS A 131 -0.16 -7.86 4.07
C CYS A 131 -0.09 -6.85 5.23
N SER A 132 -1.10 -5.97 5.33
CA SER A 132 -1.19 -4.99 6.39
C SER A 132 -1.14 -5.65 7.78
N GLY A 133 -0.23 -5.18 8.63
CA GLY A 133 0.03 -5.77 9.95
C GLY A 133 1.10 -6.88 9.95
N PHE A 134 1.62 -7.25 8.78
CA PHE A 134 2.78 -8.12 8.65
C PHE A 134 4.00 -7.38 8.11
N ASP A 135 5.19 -7.96 8.31
CA ASP A 135 6.43 -7.42 7.75
C ASP A 135 6.50 -7.60 6.23
N THR A 136 6.00 -8.73 5.72
CA THR A 136 6.18 -9.08 4.30
C THR A 136 5.12 -10.00 3.72
N THR A 137 5.01 -9.98 2.38
CA THR A 137 4.32 -10.99 1.59
C THR A 137 5.31 -12.08 1.20
N ILE A 138 5.07 -13.32 1.62
CA ILE A 138 5.86 -14.48 1.18
C ILE A 138 5.59 -14.73 -0.31
N VAL A 139 4.31 -14.88 -0.67
CA VAL A 139 3.86 -15.21 -2.02
C VAL A 139 2.38 -14.82 -2.16
N SER A 140 1.89 -14.63 -3.39
CA SER A 140 0.45 -14.51 -3.66
C SER A 140 -0.12 -15.79 -4.30
N LEU A 141 -1.41 -16.04 -4.11
CA LEU A 141 -2.11 -17.27 -4.52
C LEU A 141 -3.25 -16.97 -5.50
N THR A 142 -3.41 -17.80 -6.53
CA THR A 142 -4.53 -17.66 -7.49
C THR A 142 -5.91 -17.83 -6.86
N LYS A 143 -6.01 -18.59 -5.76
CA LYS A 143 -7.24 -18.85 -5.01
C LYS A 143 -6.94 -19.40 -3.61
N SER A 144 -7.99 -19.54 -2.80
CA SER A 144 -7.97 -20.05 -1.43
C SER A 144 -9.10 -21.10 -1.25
N PRO A 145 -8.96 -22.08 -0.34
CA PRO A 145 -7.79 -22.38 0.49
C PRO A 145 -6.85 -23.41 -0.13
N SER A 146 -7.21 -24.03 -1.26
CA SER A 146 -6.49 -25.18 -1.83
C SER A 146 -6.33 -25.08 -3.35
N ASN A 147 -5.54 -25.99 -3.93
CA ASN A 147 -5.37 -26.13 -5.37
C ASN A 147 -4.88 -24.84 -6.07
N ALA A 148 -4.14 -23.99 -5.35
CA ALA A 148 -3.70 -22.69 -5.83
C ALA A 148 -2.35 -22.77 -6.55
N HIS A 149 -2.13 -21.84 -7.48
CA HIS A 149 -0.82 -21.54 -8.02
C HIS A 149 -0.24 -20.33 -7.29
N ALA A 150 1.09 -20.22 -7.28
CA ALA A 150 1.81 -19.13 -6.65
C ALA A 150 2.30 -18.08 -7.66
N GLY A 151 2.56 -16.87 -7.16
CA GLY A 151 3.25 -15.82 -7.89
C GLY A 151 3.85 -14.77 -6.97
N LYS A 152 4.53 -13.78 -7.57
CA LYS A 152 5.05 -12.58 -6.90
C LYS A 152 3.97 -11.90 -6.04
N SER A 153 4.41 -11.04 -5.13
CA SER A 153 3.52 -10.33 -4.19
C SER A 153 2.39 -9.57 -4.88
N ASP A 154 2.54 -9.14 -6.13
CA ASP A 154 1.57 -8.37 -6.91
C ASP A 154 0.77 -9.21 -7.94
N SER A 155 1.03 -10.52 -8.04
CA SER A 155 0.41 -11.37 -9.08
C SER A 155 -1.07 -11.67 -8.80
N TYR A 156 -1.46 -11.87 -7.54
CA TYR A 156 -2.82 -12.26 -7.15
C TYR A 156 -3.29 -11.55 -5.90
N THR A 157 -4.61 -11.40 -5.74
CA THR A 157 -5.21 -10.75 -4.57
C THR A 157 -4.93 -11.50 -3.27
N ARG A 158 -5.03 -12.83 -3.25
CA ARG A 158 -4.80 -13.61 -2.03
C ARG A 158 -3.31 -13.65 -1.69
N LYS A 159 -2.93 -13.33 -0.46
CA LYS A 159 -1.54 -13.27 0.02
C LYS A 159 -1.28 -14.25 1.14
N ILE A 160 -0.08 -14.82 1.15
CA ILE A 160 0.52 -15.41 2.35
C ILE A 160 1.46 -14.36 2.94
N CYS A 161 1.17 -13.94 4.16
CA CYS A 161 1.86 -12.87 4.87
C CYS A 161 2.62 -13.44 6.05
N ALA A 162 3.76 -12.82 6.40
CA ALA A 162 4.50 -13.23 7.59
C ALA A 162 5.26 -12.08 8.25
N SER A 163 5.46 -12.26 9.55
CA SER A 163 6.30 -11.42 10.40
C SER A 163 7.28 -12.29 11.15
N MET A 164 8.48 -11.78 11.38
CA MET A 164 9.46 -12.46 12.21
C MET A 164 10.23 -11.45 13.04
N SER A 165 10.18 -11.61 14.36
CA SER A 165 10.95 -10.79 15.29
C SER A 165 11.84 -11.66 16.17
N ILE A 166 13.03 -11.16 16.50
CA ILE A 166 13.89 -11.78 17.51
C ILE A 166 13.96 -10.79 18.66
N PRO A 167 13.35 -11.09 19.82
CA PRO A 167 13.48 -10.27 21.01
C PRO A 167 14.97 -10.09 21.29
N GLN A 168 15.44 -8.84 21.21
CA GLN A 168 16.77 -8.49 21.68
C GLN A 168 16.79 -8.89 23.15
N ARG A 169 17.53 -9.95 23.49
CA ARG A 169 17.85 -10.20 24.89
C ARG A 169 18.55 -8.94 25.36
N SER A 170 17.82 -8.14 26.14
CA SER A 170 18.37 -7.04 26.91
C SER A 170 19.39 -7.68 27.84
N GLY A 171 20.59 -7.90 27.30
CA GLY A 171 21.67 -8.52 28.00
C GLY A 171 22.01 -7.57 29.12
N GLY A 172 21.65 -7.96 30.34
CA GLY A 172 22.14 -7.34 31.57
C GLY A 172 23.66 -7.46 31.62
N GLY A 173 24.35 -6.61 30.87
CA GLY A 173 25.77 -6.35 30.95
C GLY A 173 25.94 -4.94 31.50
N GLY A 174 26.25 -4.86 32.79
CA GLY A 174 26.40 -3.60 33.51
C GLY A 174 27.43 -2.67 32.88
N GLY A 175 27.06 -1.39 32.80
CA GLY A 175 27.93 -0.30 32.34
C GLY A 175 27.08 0.92 32.00
N GLY A 176 26.94 1.83 32.97
CA GLY A 176 25.98 2.94 32.98
C GLY A 176 25.81 3.71 31.67
N GLY A 177 24.56 3.79 31.22
CA GLY A 177 24.10 4.64 30.14
C GLY A 177 22.64 4.31 29.87
N GLY A 178 21.73 4.93 30.62
CA GLY A 178 20.30 4.59 30.64
C GLY A 178 19.66 4.63 29.26
N TYR A 179 19.47 3.46 28.66
CA TYR A 179 18.48 3.25 27.61
C TYR A 179 17.23 2.71 28.29
N LEU A 180 16.24 3.59 28.43
CA LEU A 180 14.88 3.19 28.74
C LEU A 180 14.38 2.28 27.60
N PRO A 181 13.73 1.14 27.90
CA PRO A 181 13.09 0.35 26.86
C PRO A 181 12.07 1.24 26.15
N PRO A 182 11.95 1.18 24.81
CA PRO A 182 10.81 1.77 24.17
C PRO A 182 9.60 0.99 24.67
N THR A 183 8.76 1.64 25.47
CA THR A 183 7.34 1.29 25.52
C THR A 183 6.92 1.24 24.06
N VAL A 184 6.49 0.06 23.61
CA VAL A 184 5.93 -0.17 22.28
C VAL A 184 4.71 0.73 22.16
N THR A 185 4.95 1.97 21.75
CA THR A 185 3.99 2.76 21.01
C THR A 185 4.42 2.52 19.58
N THR A 186 3.60 1.79 18.86
CA THR A 186 3.64 1.59 17.41
C THR A 186 3.76 2.95 16.72
N VAL A 187 4.99 3.47 16.62
CA VAL A 187 5.40 4.46 15.64
C VAL A 187 6.32 3.70 14.69
N THR A 188 5.71 2.78 13.95
CA THR A 188 6.35 2.12 12.82
C THR A 188 6.76 3.20 11.84
N SER A 189 8.08 3.43 11.75
CA SER A 189 8.82 3.83 10.55
C SER A 189 7.98 4.54 9.46
N VAL A 190 7.65 5.81 9.68
CA VAL A 190 7.13 6.70 8.63
C VAL A 190 8.17 6.94 7.53
N THR A 191 9.47 6.73 7.80
CA THR A 191 10.53 7.07 6.84
C THR A 191 10.67 6.08 5.68
N ASN A 192 10.47 4.77 5.91
CA ASN A 192 10.49 3.77 4.81
C ASN A 192 9.13 3.64 4.10
N MET A 193 8.04 4.09 4.73
CA MET A 193 6.74 4.29 4.07
C MET A 193 6.70 5.55 3.18
N ILE A 194 7.73 6.40 3.15
CA ILE A 194 7.77 7.59 2.27
C ILE A 194 8.63 7.36 1.02
N ALA A 195 9.70 6.56 1.09
CA ALA A 195 10.62 6.42 -0.05
C ALA A 195 10.02 5.69 -1.26
N ASN A 196 9.19 4.65 -1.05
CA ASN A 196 8.54 3.91 -2.14
C ASN A 196 7.29 4.59 -2.73
N PRO A 197 6.39 5.22 -1.95
CA PRO A 197 5.30 5.96 -2.58
C PRO A 197 5.77 7.27 -3.21
N VAL A 198 6.92 7.86 -2.87
CA VAL A 198 7.38 9.10 -3.55
C VAL A 198 7.77 8.86 -5.02
N SER A 199 8.29 7.68 -5.39
CA SER A 199 8.52 7.34 -6.81
C SER A 199 7.21 7.04 -7.53
N ASN A 200 6.29 6.32 -6.88
CA ASN A 200 4.96 5.99 -7.43
C ASN A 200 4.05 7.22 -7.53
N ILE A 201 4.12 8.16 -6.58
CA ILE A 201 3.41 9.44 -6.58
C ILE A 201 4.00 10.36 -7.65
N LYS A 202 5.32 10.41 -7.84
CA LYS A 202 5.92 11.16 -8.96
C LYS A 202 5.44 10.62 -10.32
N GLY A 203 5.35 9.29 -10.47
CA GLY A 203 4.81 8.66 -11.68
C GLY A 203 3.31 8.94 -11.87
N ALA A 204 2.50 8.77 -10.82
CA ALA A 204 1.06 9.01 -10.86
C ALA A 204 0.72 10.49 -11.11
N ILE A 205 1.44 11.43 -10.47
CA ILE A 205 1.30 12.86 -10.72
C ILE A 205 1.70 13.17 -12.17
N SER A 206 2.80 12.62 -12.70
CA SER A 206 3.19 12.82 -14.11
C SER A 206 2.10 12.35 -15.07
N ASN A 207 1.53 11.16 -14.85
CA ASN A 207 0.51 10.57 -15.71
C ASN A 207 -0.83 11.33 -15.65
N VAL A 208 -1.24 11.80 -14.46
CA VAL A 208 -2.44 12.63 -14.28
C VAL A 208 -2.24 14.00 -14.94
N THR A 209 -1.04 14.59 -14.81
CA THR A 209 -0.74 15.89 -15.42
C THR A 209 -0.74 15.79 -16.94
N GLU A 210 -0.16 14.73 -17.51
CA GLU A 210 -0.18 14.51 -18.97
C GLU A 210 -1.59 14.22 -19.50
N SER A 211 -2.37 13.41 -18.79
CA SER A 211 -3.76 13.11 -19.16
C SER A 211 -4.65 14.36 -19.09
N ALA A 212 -4.51 15.17 -18.04
CA ALA A 212 -5.25 16.43 -17.89
C ALA A 212 -4.82 17.46 -18.95
N VAL A 213 -3.52 17.60 -19.23
CA VAL A 213 -3.00 18.50 -20.27
C VAL A 213 -3.48 18.06 -21.66
N SER A 214 -3.55 16.75 -21.93
CA SER A 214 -4.08 16.21 -23.19
C SER A 214 -5.58 16.48 -23.35
N ALA A 215 -6.37 16.30 -22.29
CA ALA A 215 -7.79 16.60 -22.28
C ALA A 215 -8.06 18.10 -22.50
N VAL A 216 -7.30 18.98 -21.85
CA VAL A 216 -7.40 20.44 -22.03
C VAL A 216 -7.00 20.86 -23.45
N LYS A 217 -5.91 20.30 -24.01
CA LYS A 217 -5.53 20.55 -25.41
C LYS A 217 -6.63 20.12 -26.39
N THR A 218 -7.24 18.97 -26.15
CA THR A 218 -8.33 18.45 -26.98
C THR A 218 -9.58 19.33 -26.90
N ALA A 219 -9.95 19.77 -25.69
CA ALA A 219 -11.06 20.70 -25.47
C ALA A 219 -10.80 22.06 -26.13
N ALA A 220 -9.60 22.62 -26.00
CA ALA A 220 -9.20 23.88 -26.64
C ALA A 220 -9.25 23.79 -28.18
N LYS A 221 -8.84 22.65 -28.76
CA LYS A 221 -8.91 22.42 -30.21
C LYS A 221 -10.36 22.38 -30.70
N LYS A 222 -11.27 21.72 -29.97
CA LYS A 222 -12.72 21.70 -30.29
C LYS A 222 -13.35 23.09 -30.20
N LEU A 223 -13.02 23.87 -29.16
CA LEU A 223 -13.49 25.24 -29.00
C LEU A 223 -13.02 26.16 -30.14
N THR A 224 -11.77 26.00 -30.59
CA THR A 224 -11.23 26.78 -31.70
C THR A 224 -11.88 26.41 -33.02
N ALA A 225 -12.11 25.11 -33.28
CA ALA A 225 -12.79 24.64 -34.50
C ALA A 225 -14.23 25.18 -34.60
N ASN A 226 -14.99 25.19 -33.50
CA ASN A 226 -16.35 25.73 -33.49
C ASN A 226 -16.40 27.25 -33.69
N LYS A 227 -15.34 27.99 -33.32
CA LYS A 227 -15.28 29.44 -33.50
C LYS A 227 -15.08 29.87 -34.96
N PHE A 228 -14.55 28.97 -35.80
CA PHE A 228 -14.37 29.24 -37.25
C PHE A 228 -15.52 28.75 -38.12
N SER A 229 -16.30 27.74 -37.68
CA SER A 229 -17.43 27.24 -38.47
C SER A 229 -18.66 28.16 -38.46
N ASN A 230 -18.72 29.16 -37.56
CA ASN A 230 -19.86 30.07 -37.42
C ASN A 230 -19.70 31.41 -38.17
N LYS A 231 -18.69 31.55 -39.03
CA LYS A 231 -18.41 32.81 -39.74
C LYS A 231 -18.73 32.81 -41.24
N GLU A 232 -19.22 31.71 -41.80
CA GLU A 232 -19.53 31.62 -43.25
C GLU A 232 -21.02 31.66 -43.62
N SER A 233 -21.92 31.94 -42.68
CA SER A 233 -23.35 32.10 -43.00
C SER A 233 -23.84 33.53 -42.74
N PHE A 234 -23.19 34.53 -43.33
CA PHE A 234 -23.78 35.86 -43.46
C PHE A 234 -23.38 36.52 -44.77
N SER A 235 -24.06 36.15 -45.85
CA SER A 235 -24.10 36.95 -47.07
C SER A 235 -25.37 36.69 -47.87
N ARG A 236 -26.22 37.74 -47.91
CA ARG A 236 -27.26 38.08 -48.91
C ARG A 236 -28.45 37.10 -48.97
N GLY A 237 -29.72 37.50 -48.87
CA GLY A 237 -30.52 38.73 -48.82
C GLY A 237 -31.98 38.21 -48.73
N ASN A 238 -33.09 38.90 -48.84
CA ASN A 238 -33.55 40.28 -48.94
C ASN A 238 -35.09 40.14 -48.73
N GLU A 239 -35.75 41.10 -48.06
CA GLU A 239 -37.22 41.28 -47.97
C GLU A 239 -38.04 40.19 -47.22
N SER A 240 -39.09 40.43 -46.43
CA SER A 240 -39.96 41.58 -46.17
C SER A 240 -40.69 41.39 -44.81
N ALA A 241 -41.16 42.50 -44.25
CA ALA A 241 -41.77 42.70 -42.93
C ALA A 241 -42.98 41.81 -42.54
N SER A 242 -43.12 41.48 -41.24
CA SER A 242 -44.08 42.12 -40.31
C SER A 242 -44.19 41.40 -38.94
N ALA A 243 -44.21 42.21 -37.85
CA ALA A 243 -44.80 41.97 -36.51
C ALA A 243 -44.16 40.86 -35.62
N SER A 244 -43.40 41.21 -34.55
CA SER A 244 -43.81 41.43 -33.14
C SER A 244 -44.30 40.13 -32.46
N GLU A 245 -43.89 39.68 -31.28
CA GLU A 245 -43.49 40.33 -30.02
C GLU A 245 -42.56 39.37 -29.22
N ASP A 246 -41.89 39.89 -28.18
CA ASP A 246 -41.69 39.31 -26.82
C ASP A 246 -41.41 37.80 -26.63
N LEU A 247 -40.65 37.33 -25.64
CA LEU A 247 -39.80 37.85 -24.57
C LEU A 247 -39.19 36.56 -23.96
N ALA A 248 -37.99 36.69 -23.40
CA ALA A 248 -37.25 35.71 -22.59
C ALA A 248 -38.00 34.46 -22.05
N SER A 249 -37.47 33.27 -22.35
CA SER A 249 -37.54 32.13 -21.43
C SER A 249 -36.23 31.32 -21.44
N THR A 250 -35.55 31.41 -20.31
CA THR A 250 -34.82 30.38 -19.57
C THR A 250 -34.32 29.15 -20.35
N ILE A 251 -33.00 29.06 -20.49
CA ILE A 251 -32.30 27.79 -20.73
C ILE A 251 -32.37 27.00 -19.42
N ASP A 252 -33.21 25.98 -19.39
CA ASP A 252 -33.23 24.96 -18.33
C ASP A 252 -32.15 23.92 -18.62
N LEU A 253 -31.10 23.90 -17.79
CA LEU A 253 -30.07 22.87 -17.77
C LEU A 253 -30.50 21.79 -16.77
N GLY A 254 -31.57 21.07 -17.11
CA GLY A 254 -32.02 19.89 -16.41
C GLY A 254 -31.74 18.64 -17.24
N GLU A 255 -31.17 17.62 -16.60
CA GLU A 255 -31.25 16.21 -17.01
C GLU A 255 -30.14 15.64 -17.92
N LEU A 256 -28.94 15.53 -17.35
CA LEU A 256 -28.02 14.43 -17.68
C LEU A 256 -28.44 13.19 -16.87
N ALA A 257 -29.37 12.40 -17.42
CA ALA A 257 -29.64 11.07 -16.92
C ALA A 257 -28.52 10.10 -17.36
N PHE A 258 -27.73 9.63 -16.40
CA PHE A 258 -26.90 8.45 -16.56
C PHE A 258 -27.80 7.21 -16.57
N ALA A 259 -27.96 6.58 -17.73
CA ALA A 259 -28.55 5.26 -17.84
C ALA A 259 -27.58 4.21 -17.28
N ASN A 260 -27.90 3.64 -16.11
CA ASN A 260 -27.23 2.46 -15.59
C ASN A 260 -28.14 1.25 -15.90
N ASN A 261 -27.76 0.47 -16.91
CA ASN A 261 -28.40 -0.80 -17.24
C ASN A 261 -27.87 -1.88 -16.28
N SER A 262 -28.70 -2.34 -15.35
CA SER A 262 -28.53 -3.66 -14.73
C SER A 262 -29.83 -4.43 -14.80
N SER A 263 -29.79 -5.49 -15.62
CA SER A 263 -30.82 -6.50 -15.83
C SER A 263 -31.27 -7.12 -14.52
N GLU A 264 -32.57 -7.04 -14.26
CA GLU A 264 -33.27 -7.91 -13.32
C GLU A 264 -33.33 -9.35 -13.87
N ASN A 265 -33.15 -10.33 -13.00
CA ASN A 265 -33.81 -11.62 -13.13
C ASN A 265 -34.27 -12.07 -11.74
N ASN A 266 -35.56 -12.42 -11.70
CA ASN A 266 -36.34 -13.04 -10.64
C ASN A 266 -35.59 -14.08 -9.79
N ILE A 267 -35.92 -14.15 -8.50
CA ILE A 267 -36.50 -15.35 -7.85
C ILE A 267 -37.03 -14.97 -6.44
N ASP A 268 -38.33 -15.17 -6.30
CA ASP A 268 -39.19 -15.63 -5.19
C ASP A 268 -39.04 -15.14 -3.74
N GLN A 269 -40.25 -14.90 -3.22
CA GLN A 269 -40.63 -14.49 -1.88
C GLN A 269 -40.40 -15.59 -0.84
N ASN A 270 -39.98 -15.18 0.37
CA ASN A 270 -40.51 -15.77 1.59
C ASN A 270 -40.46 -14.78 2.76
N GLU A 271 -41.59 -14.62 3.43
CA GLU A 271 -41.82 -13.75 4.58
C GLU A 271 -41.26 -14.35 5.87
N ASN A 272 -40.50 -13.55 6.62
CA ASN A 272 -40.71 -13.25 8.05
C ASN A 272 -39.39 -12.78 8.68
N VAL A 273 -39.46 -11.63 9.35
CA VAL A 273 -38.99 -11.38 10.73
C VAL A 273 -38.92 -9.86 10.90
N GLY A 274 -39.93 -9.33 11.59
CA GLY A 274 -39.89 -7.96 12.08
C GLY A 274 -38.97 -7.85 13.29
N VAL A 275 -37.97 -6.98 13.21
CA VAL A 275 -37.24 -6.46 14.38
C VAL A 275 -37.13 -4.95 14.22
N PHE A 276 -38.00 -4.21 14.91
CA PHE A 276 -37.81 -2.79 15.15
C PHE A 276 -36.70 -2.61 16.18
N ALA A 277 -35.49 -2.28 15.73
CA ALA A 277 -34.45 -1.75 16.60
C ALA A 277 -34.67 -0.24 16.80
N LYS A 278 -35.02 0.10 18.02
CA LYS A 278 -35.13 1.46 18.56
C LYS A 278 -33.73 2.09 18.59
N ILE A 279 -33.47 3.10 17.78
CA ILE A 279 -32.21 3.86 17.80
C ILE A 279 -32.25 4.81 19.01
N ASP A 280 -31.30 4.62 19.93
CA ASP A 280 -31.10 5.44 21.12
C ASP A 280 -30.20 6.64 20.76
N PRO A 281 -30.64 7.91 20.92
CA PRO A 281 -29.87 9.09 20.49
C PRO A 281 -28.69 9.45 21.41
N ARG A 282 -28.18 8.53 22.25
CA ARG A 282 -27.11 8.80 23.24
C ARG A 282 -25.76 8.17 22.93
N THR A 283 -25.55 7.61 21.74
CA THR A 283 -24.23 7.13 21.26
C THR A 283 -23.78 7.87 20.00
N LEU A 284 -23.70 9.19 20.06
CA LEU A 284 -22.93 9.99 19.11
C LEU A 284 -21.53 10.24 19.69
N SER A 285 -20.61 9.31 19.43
CA SER A 285 -19.18 9.56 19.61
C SER A 285 -18.67 10.42 18.45
N ALA A 286 -17.86 11.43 18.76
CA ALA A 286 -17.22 12.34 17.79
C ALA A 286 -16.30 11.63 16.76
N THR A 287 -16.15 10.31 16.85
CA THR A 287 -15.45 9.45 15.88
C THR A 287 -16.16 9.37 14.52
N ALA A 288 -17.46 9.69 14.43
CA ALA A 288 -18.22 9.61 13.17
C ALA A 288 -18.05 10.82 12.23
N LEU A 289 -17.25 11.83 12.60
CA LEU A 289 -17.06 13.05 11.77
C LEU A 289 -15.75 13.10 10.99
N PHE A 290 -14.84 12.16 11.22
CA PHE A 290 -13.57 12.07 10.49
C PHE A 290 -13.27 10.62 10.14
N GLY A 291 -13.98 10.09 9.14
CA GLY A 291 -13.63 8.80 8.54
C GLY A 291 -12.23 8.83 7.94
N ASP A 292 -11.61 7.65 7.87
CA ASP A 292 -10.24 7.34 7.43
C ASP A 292 -9.93 7.81 6.00
N ASN A 293 -9.93 9.12 5.79
CA ASN A 293 -9.63 9.74 4.51
C ASN A 293 -8.12 10.02 4.46
N PRO A 294 -7.35 9.36 3.56
CA PRO A 294 -5.91 9.58 3.41
C PRO A 294 -5.55 11.02 3.04
N LEU A 295 -6.54 11.82 2.63
CA LEU A 295 -6.41 13.26 2.41
C LEU A 295 -6.11 14.05 3.70
N PHE A 296 -6.71 13.70 4.84
CA PHE A 296 -6.54 14.46 6.08
C PHE A 296 -5.16 14.21 6.74
N ASN A 297 -4.64 12.98 6.70
CA ASN A 297 -3.30 12.67 7.23
C ASN A 297 -2.17 13.33 6.43
N ASN A 298 -2.37 13.52 5.12
CA ASN A 298 -1.41 14.24 4.28
C ASN A 298 -1.42 15.76 4.56
N ILE A 299 -2.57 16.35 4.90
CA ILE A 299 -2.68 17.78 5.23
C ILE A 299 -1.90 18.12 6.51
N PHE A 300 -1.95 17.28 7.55
CA PHE A 300 -1.20 17.53 8.78
C PHE A 300 0.32 17.37 8.60
N THR A 301 0.75 16.40 7.79
CA THR A 301 2.17 16.17 7.51
C THR A 301 2.77 17.31 6.67
N ILE A 302 2.07 17.74 5.62
CA ILE A 302 2.46 18.89 4.80
C ILE A 302 2.41 20.18 5.63
N GLY A 303 1.39 20.35 6.47
CA GLY A 303 1.27 21.47 7.39
C GLY A 303 2.46 21.57 8.36
N GLY A 304 2.94 20.45 8.89
CA GLY A 304 4.11 20.40 9.77
C GLY A 304 5.41 20.83 9.09
N VAL A 305 5.64 20.40 7.84
CA VAL A 305 6.83 20.79 7.05
C VAL A 305 6.79 22.27 6.66
N ILE A 306 5.62 22.79 6.28
CA ILE A 306 5.46 24.21 5.94
C ILE A 306 5.64 25.08 7.20
N LEU A 307 5.07 24.69 8.34
CA LEU A 307 5.19 25.44 9.58
C LEU A 307 6.65 25.49 10.07
N SER A 308 7.38 24.37 9.99
CA SER A 308 8.79 24.32 10.37
C SER A 308 9.69 25.15 9.43
N ALA A 309 9.40 25.17 8.12
CA ALA A 309 10.06 26.07 7.18
C ALA A 309 9.76 27.56 7.48
N LEU A 310 8.51 27.91 7.83
CA LEU A 310 8.13 29.28 8.19
C LEU A 310 8.78 29.74 9.50
N VAL A 311 8.89 28.85 10.50
CA VAL A 311 9.60 29.14 11.76
C VAL A 311 11.09 29.41 11.49
N LEU A 312 11.74 28.63 10.62
CA LEU A 312 13.13 28.86 10.22
C LEU A 312 13.32 30.19 9.48
N VAL A 313 12.42 30.54 8.57
CA VAL A 313 12.45 31.83 7.85
C VAL A 313 12.22 33.00 8.81
N TYR A 314 11.27 32.87 9.74
CA TYR A 314 10.98 33.90 10.75
C TYR A 314 12.15 34.11 11.71
N ALA A 315 12.72 33.01 12.23
CA ALA A 315 13.91 33.07 13.09
C ALA A 315 15.12 33.67 12.35
N GLY A 316 15.33 33.30 11.08
CA GLY A 316 16.35 33.88 10.23
C GLY A 316 16.16 35.40 10.06
N ARG A 317 14.95 35.85 9.74
CA ARG A 317 14.65 37.29 9.60
C ARG A 317 14.91 38.08 10.88
N ARG A 318 14.65 37.51 12.06
CA ARG A 318 14.86 38.21 13.33
C ARG A 318 16.33 38.25 13.77
N ILE A 319 17.14 37.31 13.31
CA ILE A 319 18.57 37.21 13.65
C ILE A 319 19.44 38.02 12.68
N PHE A 320 19.01 38.14 11.42
CA PHE A 320 19.79 38.77 10.34
C PHE A 320 19.22 40.10 9.81
N GLY A 321 18.02 40.49 10.25
CA GLY A 321 17.40 41.78 9.94
C GLY A 321 17.67 42.85 10.99
#